data_AF-A0A945CRT3-F1
#
_entry.id   AF-A0A945CRT3-F1
#
_cell.length_a   1.000
_cell.length_b   1.000
_cell.length_c   1.000
_cell.angle_alpha   90.00
_cell.angle_beta   90.00
_cell.angle_gamma   90.00
#
_symmetry.space_group_name_H-M   'P 1'
#
loop_
_entity.id
_entity.type
_entity.pdbx_description
1 polymer ?
#
loop_
_entity_poly.entity_id
_entity_poly.type
_entity_poly.pdbx_seq_one_letter_code
_entity_poly.pdbx_strand_id
1 'polypeptide(L)'
;MKLLDAMKVRGYYFRQHLEEEGWTARKLTVVDLEEEQREALEESGIEGLRRILEEQGKWTFPALDIEEVSPIEQEAVLVRDGAICAAVVVPTGDAELERLGGELVEQIEERSGVRLPLCGDGEVELASLESRQLIVVGGAHQNRFAMELALRCQTGFVDAVVPGDGGWVVTGHVGLDGSGNDVIQIAASPEHRETAVEYLLEGLSGDRERLVLRRRHRIEQGEEMRRHFPDWERYAGGLPGRIIGLEGKKIEVPSDPAGLADLLAVGLDSGGPDVNLYNVAPIDIAAQCARYYQLSGEPRALQLFRELLFRLADYYLKTPEGASYPADLDFRLGTVILYYARLEHESVFSVEDRLILSNLLLACTRSIYEYMVKMWPIDPDAPTRHNHETFPARSLMYAAEYFSRYGVRDVDVWRSLVDVTFSGELWSRRKQKENANGYELMAFEHGAAYSTFVGKGLNMFEGDCPQEVVGRQIAVTDNFFRPVDYGDAHVNMGPASADLADILASSTEEMRVRWYAQESFSRRPEYLGNPIHGIPGIRGVYEGRPPQGGGWELVRLEPRFREEYAS
;
A
#
# COMPACT_ATOMS: atom_id res chain seq x y z
N MET A 1 26.81 8.52 7.36
CA MET A 1 27.16 8.44 5.93
C MET A 1 26.32 9.49 5.22
N LYS A 2 26.89 10.32 4.35
CA LYS A 2 26.15 11.40 3.68
C LYS A 2 25.58 10.94 2.34
N LEU A 3 24.51 11.58 1.87
CA LEU A 3 23.82 11.24 0.62
C LEU A 3 24.77 11.19 -0.59
N LEU A 4 25.65 12.19 -0.72
CA LEU A 4 26.62 12.24 -1.83
C LEU A 4 27.57 11.03 -1.83
N ASP A 5 27.98 10.55 -0.66
CA ASP A 5 28.86 9.38 -0.55
C ASP A 5 28.11 8.11 -0.93
N ALA A 6 26.86 7.96 -0.46
CA ALA A 6 25.96 6.87 -0.84
C ALA A 6 25.74 6.82 -2.36
N MET A 7 25.45 7.96 -2.98
CA MET A 7 25.27 8.05 -4.43
C MET A 7 26.53 7.66 -5.20
N LYS A 8 27.71 8.09 -4.75
CA LYS A 8 29.00 7.76 -5.39
C LYS A 8 29.27 6.25 -5.41
N VAL A 9 28.93 5.52 -4.34
CA VAL A 9 29.08 4.06 -4.27
C VAL A 9 28.29 3.36 -5.40
N ARG A 10 27.14 3.92 -5.77
CA ARG A 10 26.25 3.41 -6.84
C ARG A 10 26.55 3.98 -8.23
N GLY A 11 27.51 4.90 -8.34
CA GLY A 11 27.81 5.63 -9.57
C GLY A 11 26.68 6.57 -10.00
N TYR A 12 25.95 7.13 -9.03
CA TYR A 12 24.90 8.12 -9.28
C TYR A 12 25.42 9.55 -9.21
N TYR A 13 24.80 10.41 -9.99
CA TYR A 13 25.02 11.86 -10.01
C TYR A 13 23.68 12.57 -9.86
N PHE A 14 23.71 13.76 -9.28
CA PHE A 14 22.51 14.61 -9.24
C PHE A 14 22.14 15.03 -10.66
N ARG A 15 20.84 15.15 -10.87
CA ARG A 15 20.24 15.65 -12.10
C ARG A 15 19.19 16.69 -11.76
N GLN A 16 18.99 17.67 -12.64
CA GLN A 16 17.96 18.67 -12.45
C GLN A 16 16.62 18.15 -13.00
N HIS A 17 15.53 18.50 -12.32
CA HIS A 17 14.20 18.35 -12.86
C HIS A 17 13.87 19.52 -13.82
N LEU A 18 13.11 19.22 -14.86
CA LEU A 18 12.51 20.17 -15.78
C LEU A 18 10.99 20.06 -15.71
N GLU A 19 10.31 21.17 -15.98
CA GLU A 19 8.85 21.28 -15.91
C GLU A 19 8.10 20.12 -16.59
N GLU A 20 7.07 19.63 -15.90
CA GLU A 20 6.18 18.59 -16.40
C GLU A 20 5.22 19.14 -17.47
N GLU A 21 5.27 18.59 -18.69
CA GLU A 21 4.36 18.96 -19.80
C GLU A 21 3.13 18.03 -19.93
N GLY A 22 3.01 17.04 -19.04
CA GLY A 22 1.86 16.14 -18.93
C GLY A 22 2.13 14.70 -19.38
N TRP A 23 1.28 13.77 -18.93
CA TRP A 23 1.47 12.31 -19.05
C TRP A 23 1.42 11.77 -20.49
N THR A 24 0.94 12.54 -21.47
CA THR A 24 0.94 12.13 -22.89
C THR A 24 2.24 12.50 -23.62
N ALA A 25 3.08 13.34 -23.03
CA ALA A 25 4.30 13.85 -23.64
C ALA A 25 5.54 13.24 -22.97
N ARG A 26 6.20 12.29 -23.62
CA ARG A 26 7.44 11.65 -23.11
C ARG A 26 8.68 12.51 -23.40
N LYS A 27 8.64 13.76 -22.95
CA LYS A 27 9.80 14.65 -22.94
C LYS A 27 10.72 14.30 -21.78
N LEU A 28 11.99 14.70 -21.89
CA LEU A 28 12.94 14.57 -20.80
C LEU A 28 12.56 15.55 -19.70
N THR A 29 12.19 15.03 -18.53
CA THR A 29 11.83 15.82 -17.33
C THR A 29 12.92 15.75 -16.27
N VAL A 30 13.91 14.87 -16.44
CA VAL A 30 15.10 14.80 -15.61
C VAL A 30 16.31 14.82 -16.52
N VAL A 31 17.20 15.81 -16.37
CA VAL A 31 18.34 16.03 -17.25
C VAL A 31 19.62 16.30 -16.45
N ASP A 32 20.76 16.23 -17.11
CA ASP A 32 22.04 16.56 -16.47
C ASP A 32 22.05 18.00 -15.94
N LEU A 33 22.81 18.21 -14.86
CA LEU A 33 23.02 19.54 -14.28
C LEU A 33 23.63 20.50 -15.32
N GLU A 34 23.36 21.79 -15.16
CA GLU A 34 24.05 22.85 -15.88
C GLU A 34 25.48 23.05 -15.35
N GLU A 35 26.34 23.74 -16.09
CA GLU A 35 27.73 23.95 -15.68
C GLU A 35 27.83 24.65 -14.32
N GLU A 36 27.08 25.73 -14.14
CA GLU A 36 27.06 26.50 -12.88
C GLU A 36 26.59 25.65 -11.69
N GLN A 37 25.64 24.74 -11.92
CA GLN A 37 25.14 23.80 -10.89
C GLN A 37 26.19 22.74 -10.54
N ARG A 38 26.93 22.24 -11.53
CA ARG A 38 28.08 21.33 -11.29
C ARG A 38 29.18 22.02 -10.51
N GLU A 39 29.58 23.22 -10.92
CA GLU A 39 30.58 24.03 -10.22
C GLU A 39 30.17 24.28 -8.76
N ALA A 40 28.91 24.64 -8.51
CA ALA A 40 28.40 24.83 -7.15
C ALA A 40 28.46 23.55 -6.29
N LEU A 41 28.15 22.38 -6.88
CA LEU A 41 28.27 21.08 -6.21
C LEU A 41 29.74 20.72 -5.90
N GLU A 42 30.66 21.00 -6.82
CA GLU A 42 32.09 20.73 -6.65
C GLU A 42 32.73 21.63 -5.58
N GLU A 43 32.38 22.92 -5.58
CA GLU A 43 32.96 23.91 -4.66
C GLU A 43 32.38 23.83 -3.25
N SER A 44 31.07 23.65 -3.14
CA SER A 44 30.32 23.84 -1.89
C SER A 44 29.44 22.64 -1.51
N GLY A 45 29.52 21.53 -2.24
CA GLY A 45 28.77 20.31 -1.95
C GLY A 45 27.26 20.46 -2.16
N ILE A 46 26.48 19.64 -1.45
CA ILE A 46 25.01 19.62 -1.55
C ILE A 46 24.40 21.00 -1.24
N GLU A 47 24.96 21.73 -0.27
CA GLU A 47 24.44 23.05 0.11
C GLU A 47 24.66 24.09 -1.00
N GLY A 48 25.81 24.02 -1.67
CA GLY A 48 26.09 24.85 -2.86
C GLY A 48 25.07 24.61 -3.96
N LEU A 49 24.85 23.33 -4.30
CA LEU A 49 23.87 22.91 -5.29
C LEU A 49 22.44 23.31 -4.88
N ARG A 50 22.06 23.15 -3.62
CA ARG A 50 20.75 23.53 -3.10
C ARG A 50 20.49 25.03 -3.30
N ARG A 51 21.44 25.88 -2.90
CA ARG A 51 21.31 27.34 -3.01
C ARG A 51 21.11 27.80 -4.45
N ILE A 52 21.93 27.32 -5.39
CA ILE A 52 21.80 27.74 -6.80
C ILE A 52 20.48 27.26 -7.42
N LEU A 53 20.02 26.06 -7.07
CA LEU A 53 18.74 25.56 -7.55
C LEU A 53 17.55 26.33 -6.98
N GLU A 54 17.59 26.68 -5.69
CA GLU A 54 16.58 27.52 -5.05
C GLU A 54 16.51 28.91 -5.73
N GLU A 55 17.65 29.53 -6.04
CA GLU A 55 17.71 30.80 -6.78
C GLU A 55 17.13 30.70 -8.20
N GLN A 56 17.26 29.53 -8.83
CA GLN A 56 16.72 29.23 -10.16
C GLN A 56 15.26 28.73 -10.13
N GLY A 57 14.66 28.50 -8.96
CA GLY A 57 13.34 27.89 -8.82
C GLY A 57 13.30 26.44 -9.32
N LYS A 58 14.42 25.71 -9.24
CA LYS A 58 14.60 24.32 -9.68
C LYS A 58 14.88 23.40 -8.50
N TRP A 59 14.86 22.10 -8.76
CA TRP A 59 15.19 21.06 -7.78
C TRP A 59 15.77 19.81 -8.47
N THR A 60 16.24 18.81 -7.71
CA THR A 60 17.00 17.66 -8.27
C THR A 60 16.37 16.29 -8.09
N PHE A 61 16.83 15.36 -8.93
CA PHE A 61 16.79 13.92 -8.71
C PHE A 61 18.16 13.39 -8.27
N PRO A 62 18.23 12.56 -7.21
CA PRO A 62 17.23 12.49 -6.14
C PRO A 62 17.16 13.86 -5.42
N ALA A 63 16.20 14.03 -4.52
CA ALA A 63 16.09 15.23 -3.69
C ALA A 63 17.32 15.39 -2.76
N LEU A 64 17.47 16.57 -2.15
CA LEU A 64 18.62 16.93 -1.32
C LEU A 64 18.29 17.02 0.18
N ASP A 65 17.03 16.81 0.54
CA ASP A 65 16.44 17.25 1.80
C ASP A 65 16.68 16.25 2.94
N ILE A 66 16.74 14.95 2.62
CA ILE A 66 16.92 13.90 3.62
C ILE A 66 18.41 13.59 3.71
N GLU A 67 19.06 14.11 4.75
CA GLU A 67 20.49 13.90 5.01
C GLU A 67 20.76 12.71 5.94
N GLU A 68 19.75 12.37 6.76
CA GLU A 68 19.77 11.25 7.70
C GLU A 68 18.44 10.48 7.62
N VAL A 69 18.54 9.15 7.62
CA VAL A 69 17.37 8.27 7.62
C VAL A 69 16.89 8.04 9.06
N SER A 70 15.59 7.86 9.25
CA SER A 70 15.04 7.55 10.57
C SER A 70 15.68 6.27 11.13
N PRO A 71 16.02 6.21 12.43
CA PRO A 71 16.59 5.02 13.03
C PRO A 71 15.61 3.85 12.91
N ILE A 72 16.12 2.66 12.64
CA ILE A 72 15.33 1.43 12.63
C ILE A 72 15.47 0.75 13.98
N GLU A 73 14.45 0.83 14.83
CA GLU A 73 14.41 0.04 16.07
C GLU A 73 13.89 -1.36 15.78
N GLN A 74 14.75 -2.37 15.65
CA GLN A 74 14.36 -3.76 15.31
C GLN A 74 13.55 -4.49 16.41
N GLU A 75 13.27 -3.83 17.52
CA GLU A 75 12.86 -4.42 18.78
C GLU A 75 11.71 -3.62 19.38
N ALA A 76 10.55 -4.26 19.55
CA ALA A 76 9.47 -3.70 20.33
C ALA A 76 9.81 -3.83 21.82
N VAL A 77 9.87 -2.71 22.54
CA VAL A 77 10.23 -2.69 23.96
C VAL A 77 9.02 -3.04 24.81
N LEU A 78 8.98 -4.25 25.34
CA LEU A 78 7.87 -4.73 26.18
C LEU A 78 8.00 -4.25 27.63
N VAL A 79 9.24 -4.15 28.13
CA VAL A 79 9.58 -3.66 29.47
C VAL A 79 10.80 -2.73 29.38
N ARG A 80 10.75 -1.62 30.11
CA ARG A 80 11.84 -0.65 30.23
C ARG A 80 12.02 -0.26 31.70
N ASP A 81 13.23 -0.42 32.22
CA ASP A 81 13.59 -0.09 33.61
C ASP A 81 12.62 -0.73 34.63
N GLY A 82 12.24 -1.99 34.38
CA GLY A 82 11.29 -2.73 35.21
C GLY A 82 9.81 -2.36 35.02
N ALA A 83 9.50 -1.33 34.23
CA ALA A 83 8.14 -0.91 33.94
C ALA A 83 7.61 -1.56 32.65
N ILE A 84 6.41 -2.11 32.71
CA ILE A 84 5.75 -2.70 31.54
C ILE A 84 5.29 -1.58 30.58
N CYS A 85 5.70 -1.68 29.32
CA CYS A 85 5.37 -0.73 28.25
C CYS A 85 4.43 -1.31 27.19
N ALA A 86 4.15 -2.62 27.23
CA ALA A 86 3.32 -3.32 26.26
C ALA A 86 2.07 -3.96 26.87
N ALA A 87 1.08 -4.25 26.01
CA ALA A 87 -0.10 -5.04 26.37
C ALA A 87 -0.49 -5.98 25.22
N VAL A 88 -1.10 -7.12 25.59
CA VAL A 88 -1.74 -8.04 24.65
C VAL A 88 -3.23 -7.71 24.56
N VAL A 89 -3.71 -7.51 23.33
CA VAL A 89 -5.10 -7.12 23.06
C VAL A 89 -5.78 -8.21 22.24
N VAL A 90 -6.85 -8.77 22.81
CA VAL A 90 -7.66 -9.85 22.20
C VAL A 90 -9.08 -9.36 21.90
N PRO A 91 -9.75 -9.89 20.87
CA PRO A 91 -11.12 -9.51 20.58
C PRO A 91 -12.09 -10.02 21.66
N THR A 92 -12.93 -9.12 22.14
CA THR A 92 -13.84 -9.38 23.27
C THR A 92 -14.92 -10.39 22.87
N GLY A 93 -15.02 -11.50 23.60
CA GLY A 93 -16.08 -12.51 23.37
C GLY A 93 -15.73 -13.58 22.33
N ASP A 94 -14.50 -13.58 21.80
CA ASP A 94 -13.97 -14.69 20.99
C ASP A 94 -13.11 -15.61 21.88
N ALA A 95 -13.72 -16.70 22.35
CA ALA A 95 -13.08 -17.62 23.28
C ALA A 95 -11.82 -18.30 22.73
N GLU A 96 -11.68 -18.45 21.42
CA GLU A 96 -10.49 -19.09 20.82
C GLU A 96 -9.32 -18.11 20.72
N LEU A 97 -9.59 -16.85 20.41
CA LEU A 97 -8.57 -15.79 20.37
C LEU A 97 -8.19 -15.27 21.76
N GLU A 98 -9.13 -15.25 22.71
CA GLU A 98 -8.83 -15.02 24.13
C GLU A 98 -7.87 -16.10 24.66
N ARG A 99 -8.08 -17.37 24.27
CA ARG A 99 -7.15 -18.47 24.62
C ARG A 99 -5.77 -18.27 24.02
N LEU A 100 -5.68 -17.90 22.74
CA LEU A 100 -4.41 -17.60 22.08
C LEU A 100 -3.65 -16.47 22.79
N GLY A 101 -4.34 -15.38 23.17
CA GLY A 101 -3.72 -14.29 23.92
C GLY A 101 -3.30 -14.69 25.34
N GLY A 102 -4.08 -15.53 26.01
CA GLY A 102 -3.75 -16.10 27.32
C GLY A 102 -2.49 -16.97 27.28
N GLU A 103 -2.42 -17.92 26.35
CA GLU A 103 -1.26 -18.80 26.11
C GLU A 103 0.00 -17.97 25.83
N LEU A 104 -0.12 -16.90 25.03
CA LEU A 104 0.99 -16.00 24.76
C LEU A 104 1.50 -15.30 26.04
N VAL A 105 0.60 -14.75 26.86
CA VAL A 105 0.98 -14.07 28.11
C VAL A 105 1.63 -15.04 29.10
N GLU A 106 1.09 -16.25 29.22
CA GLU A 106 1.65 -17.30 30.08
C GLU A 106 3.07 -17.67 29.65
N GLN A 107 3.30 -17.89 28.35
CA GLN A 107 4.64 -18.24 27.87
C GLN A 107 5.64 -17.07 27.96
N ILE A 108 5.21 -15.82 27.81
CA ILE A 108 6.09 -14.66 28.08
C ILE A 108 6.50 -14.65 29.55
N GLU A 109 5.56 -14.88 30.47
CA GLU A 109 5.83 -14.93 31.91
C GLU A 109 6.78 -16.08 32.27
N GLU A 110 6.60 -17.26 31.68
CA GLU A 110 7.48 -18.41 31.91
C GLU A 110 8.93 -18.15 31.43
N ARG A 111 9.10 -17.49 30.27
CA ARG A 111 10.43 -17.25 29.68
C ARG A 111 11.16 -16.06 30.29
N SER A 112 10.43 -15.01 30.70
CA SER A 112 11.02 -13.73 31.14
C SER A 112 10.80 -13.41 32.62
N GLY A 113 9.87 -14.10 33.27
CA GLY A 113 9.38 -13.76 34.60
C GLY A 113 8.52 -12.49 34.64
N VAL A 114 8.08 -11.95 33.50
CA VAL A 114 7.20 -10.77 33.37
C VAL A 114 5.85 -11.18 32.81
N ARG A 115 4.77 -10.83 33.49
CA ARG A 115 3.40 -11.02 32.98
C ARG A 115 2.89 -9.73 32.33
N LEU A 116 2.64 -9.76 31.02
CA LEU A 116 2.03 -8.62 30.33
C LEU A 116 0.53 -8.53 30.64
N PRO A 117 -0.07 -7.32 30.63
CA PRO A 117 -1.51 -7.15 30.65
C PRO A 117 -2.17 -7.83 29.45
N LEU A 118 -3.18 -8.65 29.71
CA LEU A 118 -4.13 -9.17 28.71
C LEU A 118 -5.41 -8.34 28.81
N CYS A 119 -5.80 -7.68 27.73
CA CYS A 119 -6.96 -6.80 27.69
C CYS A 119 -7.91 -7.20 26.57
N GLY A 120 -9.21 -7.11 26.83
CA GLY A 120 -10.22 -7.16 25.77
C GLY A 120 -10.10 -5.91 24.90
N ASP A 121 -10.30 -6.06 23.60
CA ASP A 121 -10.18 -4.97 22.65
C ASP A 121 -11.16 -3.85 22.98
N GLY A 122 -12.37 -4.17 23.47
CA GLY A 122 -13.39 -3.24 23.96
C GLY A 122 -13.00 -2.43 25.21
N GLU A 123 -12.02 -2.87 25.98
CA GLU A 123 -11.59 -2.27 27.25
C GLU A 123 -10.48 -1.22 27.09
N VAL A 124 -9.85 -1.16 25.91
CA VAL A 124 -8.67 -0.34 25.64
C VAL A 124 -8.97 0.67 24.54
N GLU A 125 -8.79 1.96 24.80
CA GLU A 125 -8.98 3.01 23.79
C GLU A 125 -8.04 2.86 22.60
N LEU A 126 -8.55 3.11 21.38
CA LEU A 126 -7.78 3.01 20.13
C LEU A 126 -6.58 3.96 20.07
N ALA A 127 -6.63 5.08 20.79
CA ALA A 127 -5.49 5.99 20.98
C ALA A 127 -4.24 5.28 21.56
N SER A 128 -4.41 4.09 22.14
CA SER A 128 -3.29 3.26 22.60
C SER A 128 -2.36 2.80 21.49
N LEU A 129 -2.80 2.78 20.22
CA LEU A 129 -1.94 2.53 19.06
C LEU A 129 -0.78 3.52 18.97
N GLU A 130 -1.03 4.77 19.38
CA GLU A 130 -0.07 5.88 19.30
C GLU A 130 0.72 6.06 20.60
N SER A 131 0.31 5.41 21.69
CA SER A 131 0.84 5.69 23.03
C SER A 131 1.56 4.54 23.72
N ARG A 132 1.47 3.31 23.20
CA ARG A 132 2.15 2.15 23.78
C ARG A 132 2.39 1.03 22.76
N GLN A 133 3.28 0.12 23.11
CA GLN A 133 3.54 -1.10 22.35
C GLN A 133 2.35 -2.06 22.48
N LEU A 134 1.92 -2.69 21.38
CA LEU A 134 0.77 -3.59 21.39
C LEU A 134 1.08 -4.91 20.71
N ILE A 135 0.59 -6.01 21.31
CA ILE A 135 0.46 -7.29 20.63
C ILE A 135 -1.03 -7.51 20.36
N VAL A 136 -1.45 -7.43 19.11
CA VAL A 136 -2.84 -7.55 18.65
C VAL A 136 -3.09 -8.96 18.16
N VAL A 137 -4.08 -9.62 18.76
CA VAL A 137 -4.48 -10.99 18.40
C VAL A 137 -5.68 -10.96 17.45
N GLY A 138 -5.58 -11.67 16.32
CA GLY A 138 -6.65 -11.78 15.32
C GLY A 138 -6.50 -10.86 14.10
N GLY A 139 -7.36 -11.07 13.11
CA GLY A 139 -7.42 -10.25 11.89
C GLY A 139 -8.36 -9.05 12.01
N ALA A 140 -8.39 -8.20 10.97
CA ALA A 140 -9.23 -7.01 10.91
C ALA A 140 -10.74 -7.32 11.07
N HIS A 141 -11.18 -8.49 10.61
CA HIS A 141 -12.56 -8.95 10.75
C HIS A 141 -12.96 -9.38 12.18
N GLN A 142 -12.00 -9.53 13.10
CA GLN A 142 -12.21 -10.02 14.46
C GLN A 142 -11.87 -8.98 15.53
N ASN A 143 -10.76 -8.24 15.35
CA ASN A 143 -10.21 -7.35 16.37
C ASN A 143 -10.26 -5.89 15.93
N ARG A 144 -10.84 -5.00 16.75
CA ARG A 144 -10.99 -3.58 16.39
C ARG A 144 -9.66 -2.85 16.19
N PHE A 145 -8.60 -3.26 16.88
CA PHE A 145 -7.26 -2.70 16.67
C PHE A 145 -6.69 -3.15 15.33
N ALA A 146 -6.89 -4.41 14.94
CA ALA A 146 -6.48 -4.90 13.62
C ALA A 146 -7.25 -4.19 12.50
N MET A 147 -8.55 -3.92 12.70
CA MET A 147 -9.36 -3.12 11.78
C MET A 147 -8.83 -1.69 11.66
N GLU A 148 -8.52 -1.04 12.79
CA GLU A 148 -7.99 0.33 12.80
C GLU A 148 -6.63 0.42 12.11
N LEU A 149 -5.75 -0.58 12.31
CA LEU A 149 -4.51 -0.71 11.55
C LEU A 149 -4.77 -0.84 10.05
N ALA A 150 -5.69 -1.71 9.66
CA ALA A 150 -6.05 -1.91 8.25
C ALA A 150 -6.54 -0.61 7.59
N LEU A 151 -7.33 0.17 8.31
CA LEU A 151 -7.97 1.40 7.84
C LEU A 151 -7.03 2.62 7.88
N ARG A 152 -6.49 2.98 9.06
CA ARG A 152 -5.63 4.17 9.21
C ARG A 152 -4.25 3.96 8.64
N CYS A 153 -3.67 2.79 8.89
CA CYS A 153 -2.29 2.52 8.53
C CYS A 153 -2.15 1.86 7.16
N GLN A 154 -3.26 1.45 6.55
CA GLN A 154 -3.32 0.77 5.25
C GLN A 154 -2.51 -0.53 5.26
N THR A 155 -2.47 -1.19 6.41
CA THR A 155 -1.78 -2.47 6.63
C THR A 155 -2.74 -3.65 6.53
N GLY A 156 -3.92 -3.46 5.94
CA GLY A 156 -4.93 -4.49 5.77
C GLY A 156 -4.34 -5.65 4.98
N PHE A 157 -4.13 -6.79 5.60
CA PHE A 157 -3.85 -8.02 4.86
C PHE A 157 -4.13 -9.23 5.71
N VAL A 158 -4.15 -9.11 7.04
CA VAL A 158 -4.66 -10.14 7.94
C VAL A 158 -6.14 -9.88 8.17
N ASP A 159 -7.00 -10.67 7.53
CA ASP A 159 -8.45 -10.49 7.49
C ASP A 159 -9.17 -11.85 7.45
N ALA A 160 -10.45 -11.87 7.03
CA ALA A 160 -11.26 -13.10 7.06
C ALA A 160 -10.74 -14.23 6.16
N VAL A 161 -9.91 -13.91 5.16
CA VAL A 161 -9.43 -14.91 4.19
C VAL A 161 -7.90 -15.01 4.18
N VAL A 162 -7.20 -14.22 4.99
CA VAL A 162 -5.75 -14.28 5.17
C VAL A 162 -5.40 -14.30 6.66
N PRO A 163 -4.66 -15.30 7.14
CA PRO A 163 -4.00 -16.37 6.36
C PRO A 163 -4.97 -17.43 5.83
N GLY A 164 -6.25 -17.38 6.21
CA GLY A 164 -7.27 -18.36 5.84
C GLY A 164 -7.22 -19.61 6.72
N ASP A 165 -8.19 -20.49 6.53
CA ASP A 165 -8.34 -21.72 7.33
C ASP A 165 -7.11 -22.64 7.22
N GLY A 166 -6.60 -23.09 8.37
CA GLY A 166 -5.38 -23.88 8.48
C GLY A 166 -4.11 -23.06 8.26
N GLY A 167 -4.19 -21.74 8.41
CA GLY A 167 -3.07 -20.81 8.26
C GLY A 167 -2.72 -20.07 9.55
N TRP A 168 -1.57 -19.40 9.56
CA TRP A 168 -1.16 -18.51 10.64
C TRP A 168 -0.24 -17.40 10.14
N VAL A 169 -0.18 -16.30 10.87
CA VAL A 169 0.66 -15.14 10.57
C VAL A 169 1.14 -14.47 11.84
N VAL A 170 2.40 -14.04 11.83
CA VAL A 170 3.00 -13.12 12.79
C VAL A 170 3.66 -12.01 11.99
N THR A 171 3.28 -10.76 12.26
CA THR A 171 3.83 -9.60 11.54
C THR A 171 4.02 -8.41 12.47
N GLY A 172 5.13 -7.70 12.30
CA GLY A 172 5.35 -6.40 12.95
C GLY A 172 4.91 -5.25 12.04
N HIS A 173 4.23 -4.27 12.61
CA HIS A 173 3.85 -3.01 11.98
C HIS A 173 4.62 -1.88 12.66
N VAL A 174 5.39 -1.13 11.89
CA VAL A 174 6.43 -0.22 12.41
C VAL A 174 6.19 1.19 11.93
N GLY A 175 6.48 2.15 12.81
CA GLY A 175 6.51 3.56 12.46
C GLY A 175 5.20 3.98 11.81
N LEU A 176 4.08 3.59 12.44
CA LEU A 176 2.77 3.69 11.82
C LEU A 176 2.33 5.14 11.61
N ASP A 177 2.73 6.01 12.53
CA ASP A 177 2.34 7.40 12.74
C ASP A 177 3.50 8.28 13.25
N GLY A 178 4.74 7.77 13.23
CA GLY A 178 5.90 8.44 13.82
C GLY A 178 5.93 8.48 15.35
N SER A 179 5.00 7.84 16.06
CA SER A 179 4.98 7.76 17.54
C SER A 179 6.15 6.95 18.11
N GLY A 180 6.77 6.10 17.29
CA GLY A 180 7.79 5.14 17.72
C GLY A 180 7.20 3.91 18.42
N ASN A 181 5.88 3.76 18.47
CA ASN A 181 5.24 2.54 18.92
C ASN A 181 5.09 1.55 17.78
N ASP A 182 5.41 0.28 18.07
CA ASP A 182 5.22 -0.82 17.14
C ASP A 182 3.96 -1.60 17.54
N VAL A 183 3.36 -2.25 16.54
CA VAL A 183 2.27 -3.19 16.76
C VAL A 183 2.66 -4.53 16.18
N ILE A 184 2.66 -5.55 17.01
CA ILE A 184 2.86 -6.93 16.59
C ILE A 184 1.48 -7.56 16.44
N GLN A 185 1.17 -8.07 15.25
CA GLN A 185 -0.09 -8.76 15.00
C GLN A 185 0.16 -10.26 14.85
N ILE A 186 -0.66 -11.06 15.54
CA ILE A 186 -0.65 -12.52 15.46
C ILE A 186 -2.07 -13.03 15.18
N ALA A 187 -2.22 -13.88 14.17
CA ALA A 187 -3.47 -14.58 13.89
C ALA A 187 -3.16 -16.02 13.50
N ALA A 188 -3.91 -16.99 14.01
CA ALA A 188 -3.67 -18.40 13.74
C ALA A 188 -4.96 -19.21 13.84
N SER A 189 -5.13 -20.18 12.96
CA SER A 189 -6.14 -21.24 13.15
C SER A 189 -5.84 -22.06 14.42
N PRO A 190 -6.85 -22.65 15.07
CA PRO A 190 -6.70 -23.37 16.35
C PRO A 190 -5.56 -24.39 16.39
N GLU A 191 -5.35 -25.12 15.30
CA GLU A 191 -4.33 -26.16 15.12
C GLU A 191 -2.89 -25.62 15.00
N HIS A 192 -2.73 -24.32 14.71
CA HIS A 192 -1.42 -23.67 14.51
C HIS A 192 -1.08 -22.63 15.59
N ARG A 193 -1.92 -22.46 16.62
CA ARG A 193 -1.68 -21.50 17.72
C ARG A 193 -0.31 -21.64 18.36
N GLU A 194 0.05 -22.86 18.78
CA GLU A 194 1.34 -23.13 19.43
C GLU A 194 2.51 -22.76 18.51
N THR A 195 2.40 -23.04 17.21
CA THR A 195 3.43 -22.71 16.22
C THR A 195 3.59 -21.20 16.05
N ALA A 196 2.49 -20.47 15.96
CA ALA A 196 2.51 -19.02 15.83
C ALA A 196 3.06 -18.33 17.09
N VAL A 197 2.67 -18.79 18.28
CA VAL A 197 3.20 -18.31 19.56
C VAL A 197 4.69 -18.59 19.68
N GLU A 198 5.14 -19.82 19.41
CA GLU A 198 6.57 -20.14 19.45
C GLU A 198 7.37 -19.27 18.48
N TYR A 199 6.91 -19.13 17.23
CA TYR A 199 7.57 -18.29 16.25
C TYR A 199 7.69 -16.83 16.72
N LEU A 200 6.65 -16.28 17.35
CA LEU A 200 6.74 -14.95 17.93
C LEU A 200 7.80 -14.91 19.04
N LEU A 201 7.78 -15.89 19.95
CA LEU A 201 8.62 -15.92 21.14
C LEU A 201 10.10 -16.25 20.88
N GLU A 202 10.48 -16.84 19.74
CA GLU A 202 11.92 -16.91 19.39
C GLU A 202 12.52 -15.53 19.08
N GLY A 203 11.69 -14.49 18.96
CA GLY A 203 12.12 -13.09 18.93
C GLY A 203 12.27 -12.45 20.33
N LEU A 204 11.79 -13.10 21.39
CA LEU A 204 11.82 -12.56 22.74
C LEU A 204 13.25 -12.62 23.31
N SER A 205 13.72 -11.51 23.86
CA SER A 205 15.02 -11.47 24.54
C SER A 205 15.05 -10.42 25.65
N GLY A 206 15.97 -10.59 26.59
CA GLY A 206 16.11 -9.71 27.74
C GLY A 206 15.61 -10.34 29.04
N ASP A 207 15.28 -9.49 30.01
CA ASP A 207 14.91 -9.87 31.37
C ASP A 207 13.85 -8.93 31.96
N ARG A 208 13.66 -8.97 33.29
CA ARG A 208 12.68 -8.15 34.00
C ARG A 208 12.99 -6.65 33.98
N GLU A 209 14.23 -6.24 33.77
CA GLU A 209 14.61 -4.83 33.69
C GLU A 209 14.38 -4.30 32.27
N ARG A 210 14.73 -5.11 31.26
CA ARG A 210 14.51 -4.77 29.85
C ARG A 210 14.13 -6.03 29.07
N LEU A 211 12.87 -6.08 28.66
CA LEU A 211 12.33 -7.15 27.82
C LEU A 211 11.99 -6.57 26.45
N VAL A 212 12.48 -7.20 25.40
CA VAL A 212 12.22 -6.78 24.02
C VAL A 212 11.76 -7.95 23.18
N LEU A 213 10.99 -7.64 22.14
CA LEU A 213 10.51 -8.59 21.16
C LEU A 213 11.00 -8.15 19.79
N ARG A 214 11.96 -8.91 19.24
CA ARG A 214 12.47 -8.68 17.89
C ARG A 214 11.31 -8.83 16.90
N ARG A 215 11.21 -7.87 16.00
CA ARG A 215 10.19 -7.87 14.95
C ARG A 215 10.43 -9.01 13.97
N ARG A 216 9.33 -9.58 13.49
CA ARG A 216 9.34 -10.72 12.57
C ARG A 216 8.14 -10.62 11.65
N HIS A 217 8.31 -11.14 10.44
CA HIS A 217 7.24 -11.35 9.49
C HIS A 217 7.30 -12.79 9.00
N ARG A 218 6.22 -13.54 9.21
CA ARG A 218 6.01 -14.85 8.60
C ARG A 218 4.52 -15.12 8.49
N ILE A 219 4.14 -15.70 7.36
CA ILE A 219 2.81 -16.20 7.10
C ILE A 219 2.93 -17.62 6.55
N GLU A 220 2.10 -18.50 7.08
CA GLU A 220 1.79 -19.78 6.49
C GLU A 220 0.35 -19.73 6.02
N GLN A 221 0.18 -19.77 4.70
CA GLN A 221 -1.12 -19.64 4.07
C GLN A 221 -1.97 -20.88 4.33
N GLY A 222 -3.25 -20.65 4.61
CA GLY A 222 -4.28 -21.67 4.75
C GLY A 222 -4.57 -22.39 3.44
N GLU A 223 -5.41 -23.42 3.49
CA GLU A 223 -5.68 -24.28 2.35
C GLU A 223 -6.30 -23.54 1.16
N GLU A 224 -7.34 -22.74 1.41
CA GLU A 224 -8.03 -21.98 0.35
C GLU A 224 -7.07 -20.97 -0.30
N MET A 225 -6.41 -20.16 0.52
CA MET A 225 -5.46 -19.15 0.04
C MET A 225 -4.37 -19.79 -0.82
N ARG A 226 -3.76 -20.91 -0.39
CA ARG A 226 -2.73 -21.61 -1.18
C ARG A 226 -3.20 -22.11 -2.55
N ARG A 227 -4.49 -22.41 -2.72
CA ARG A 227 -5.02 -22.85 -4.03
C ARG A 227 -5.11 -21.70 -5.03
N HIS A 228 -5.30 -20.48 -4.55
CA HIS A 228 -5.54 -19.29 -5.36
C HIS A 228 -4.34 -18.34 -5.43
N PHE A 229 -3.48 -18.35 -4.41
CA PHE A 229 -2.26 -17.56 -4.35
C PHE A 229 -1.14 -18.25 -5.14
N PRO A 230 -0.51 -17.59 -6.13
CA PRO A 230 0.55 -18.22 -6.92
C PRO A 230 1.81 -18.41 -6.08
N ASP A 231 2.47 -19.56 -6.22
CA ASP A 231 3.85 -19.71 -5.75
C ASP A 231 4.80 -18.72 -6.45
N TRP A 232 6.00 -18.58 -5.91
CA TRP A 232 6.96 -17.58 -6.41
C TRP A 232 7.31 -17.80 -7.87
N GLU A 233 7.55 -19.05 -8.29
CA GLU A 233 8.01 -19.34 -9.65
C GLU A 233 6.92 -19.02 -10.67
N ARG A 234 5.66 -19.33 -10.35
CA ARG A 234 4.50 -18.96 -11.18
C ARG A 234 4.29 -17.45 -11.20
N TYR A 235 4.41 -16.77 -10.05
CA TYR A 235 4.26 -15.32 -9.95
C TYR A 235 5.35 -14.60 -10.75
N ALA A 236 6.62 -14.85 -10.44
CA ALA A 236 7.78 -14.26 -11.09
C ALA A 236 7.82 -14.57 -12.59
N GLY A 237 7.49 -15.80 -12.97
CA GLY A 237 7.44 -16.23 -14.37
C GLY A 237 6.39 -15.50 -15.22
N GLY A 238 5.34 -14.95 -14.60
CA GLY A 238 4.32 -14.16 -15.28
C GLY A 238 4.66 -12.68 -15.46
N LEU A 239 5.62 -12.15 -14.69
CA LEU A 239 5.93 -10.71 -14.68
C LEU A 239 6.42 -10.15 -16.02
N PRO A 240 7.32 -10.82 -16.78
CA PRO A 240 7.77 -10.29 -18.06
C PRO A 240 6.64 -10.08 -19.07
N GLY A 241 5.58 -10.90 -19.00
CA GLY A 241 4.41 -10.78 -19.88
C GLY A 241 3.60 -9.50 -19.68
N ARG A 242 3.90 -8.71 -18.64
CA ARG A 242 3.28 -7.40 -18.37
C ARG A 242 4.04 -6.22 -18.97
N ILE A 243 5.27 -6.46 -19.45
CA ILE A 243 6.12 -5.41 -20.02
C ILE A 243 5.83 -5.29 -21.51
N ILE A 244 5.58 -4.07 -21.97
CA ILE A 244 5.37 -3.78 -23.38
C ILE A 244 6.59 -4.20 -24.20
N GLY A 245 6.35 -4.98 -25.26
CA GLY A 245 7.38 -5.56 -26.10
C GLY A 245 7.90 -6.91 -25.60
N LEU A 246 7.51 -7.38 -24.42
CA LEU A 246 7.84 -8.73 -23.92
C LEU A 246 6.64 -9.69 -23.95
N GLU A 247 5.43 -9.19 -24.25
CA GLU A 247 4.21 -9.99 -24.23
C GLU A 247 4.25 -11.14 -25.25
N GLY A 248 3.78 -12.32 -24.81
CA GLY A 248 3.74 -13.52 -25.65
C GLY A 248 5.11 -14.11 -26.03
N LYS A 249 6.23 -13.49 -25.61
CA LYS A 249 7.56 -14.02 -25.85
C LYS A 249 7.91 -15.10 -24.82
N LYS A 250 8.60 -16.14 -25.29
CA LYS A 250 9.20 -17.15 -24.41
C LYS A 250 10.51 -16.58 -23.86
N ILE A 251 10.48 -16.11 -22.62
CA ILE A 251 11.61 -15.49 -21.94
C ILE A 251 12.10 -16.44 -20.85
N GLU A 252 13.41 -16.62 -20.76
CA GLU A 252 14.03 -17.28 -19.62
C GLU A 252 14.05 -16.30 -18.45
N VAL A 253 13.26 -16.58 -17.43
CA VAL A 253 13.09 -15.71 -16.25
C VAL A 253 14.28 -15.95 -15.33
N PRO A 254 15.09 -14.91 -15.01
CA PRO A 254 16.18 -15.04 -14.05
C PRO A 254 15.65 -15.50 -12.69
N SER A 255 16.35 -16.44 -12.07
CA SER A 255 15.97 -16.97 -10.75
C SER A 255 16.34 -16.03 -9.61
N ASP A 256 17.32 -15.16 -9.81
CA ASP A 256 17.71 -14.14 -8.86
C ASP A 256 16.90 -12.83 -9.05
N PRO A 257 16.46 -12.16 -7.96
CA PRO A 257 15.66 -10.96 -8.06
C PRO A 257 16.33 -9.78 -8.79
N ALA A 258 17.66 -9.67 -8.76
CA ALA A 258 18.36 -8.56 -9.40
C ALA A 258 18.34 -8.70 -10.94
N GLY A 259 18.65 -9.89 -11.47
CA GLY A 259 18.54 -10.19 -12.89
C GLY A 259 17.10 -10.08 -13.39
N LEU A 260 16.10 -10.48 -12.58
CA LEU A 260 14.70 -10.26 -12.91
C LEU A 260 14.34 -8.77 -12.94
N ALA A 261 14.84 -7.97 -12.00
CA ALA A 261 14.65 -6.52 -12.04
C ALA A 261 15.27 -5.89 -13.29
N ASP A 262 16.46 -6.32 -13.71
CA ASP A 262 17.11 -5.87 -14.96
C ASP A 262 16.22 -6.14 -16.18
N LEU A 263 15.67 -7.36 -16.27
CA LEU A 263 14.75 -7.74 -17.34
C LEU A 263 13.48 -6.90 -17.35
N LEU A 264 12.89 -6.61 -16.18
CA LEU A 264 11.65 -5.86 -16.08
C LEU A 264 11.87 -4.35 -16.31
N ALA A 265 13.03 -3.82 -15.91
CA ALA A 265 13.38 -2.40 -16.00
C ALA A 265 13.43 -1.88 -17.45
N VAL A 266 13.55 -2.76 -18.45
CA VAL A 266 13.43 -2.36 -19.86
C VAL A 266 12.09 -1.68 -20.15
N GLY A 267 11.05 -1.98 -19.36
CA GLY A 267 9.74 -1.35 -19.46
C GLY A 267 9.67 0.08 -18.91
N LEU A 268 10.74 0.61 -18.31
CA LEU A 268 10.82 2.01 -17.88
C LEU A 268 11.18 2.94 -19.05
N ASP A 269 11.82 2.43 -20.10
CA ASP A 269 12.15 3.23 -21.27
C ASP A 269 10.90 3.47 -22.13
N SER A 270 10.54 4.75 -22.29
CA SER A 270 9.43 5.16 -23.14
C SER A 270 9.81 5.26 -24.62
N GLY A 271 11.11 5.17 -24.94
CA GLY A 271 11.65 5.46 -26.27
C GLY A 271 11.59 6.95 -26.64
N GLY A 272 11.36 7.84 -25.66
CA GLY A 272 11.27 9.28 -25.86
C GLY A 272 9.99 9.74 -26.58
N PRO A 273 9.94 11.00 -27.04
CA PRO A 273 8.71 11.60 -27.56
C PRO A 273 8.26 11.00 -28.91
N ASP A 274 9.19 10.43 -29.68
CA ASP A 274 8.90 9.84 -31.00
C ASP A 274 8.24 8.46 -30.90
N VAL A 275 8.53 7.70 -29.82
CA VAL A 275 7.98 6.36 -29.61
C VAL A 275 6.82 6.38 -28.61
N ASN A 276 6.98 7.09 -27.50
CA ASN A 276 5.95 7.34 -26.50
C ASN A 276 5.31 6.07 -25.91
N LEU A 277 6.12 5.08 -25.53
CA LEU A 277 5.62 3.87 -24.86
C LEU A 277 5.06 4.18 -23.48
N TYR A 278 4.05 3.40 -23.09
CA TYR A 278 3.47 3.44 -21.76
C TYR A 278 4.34 2.62 -20.79
N ASN A 279 5.12 3.31 -19.97
CA ASN A 279 6.30 2.78 -19.28
C ASN A 279 6.10 2.61 -17.75
N VAL A 280 4.88 2.28 -17.31
CA VAL A 280 4.53 2.22 -15.87
C VAL A 280 4.61 0.81 -15.26
N ALA A 281 4.54 -0.23 -16.08
CA ALA A 281 4.41 -1.61 -15.60
C ALA A 281 5.46 -2.03 -14.54
N PRO A 282 6.75 -1.62 -14.63
CA PRO A 282 7.72 -1.92 -13.57
C PRO A 282 7.36 -1.34 -12.19
N ILE A 283 6.69 -0.18 -12.15
CA ILE A 283 6.23 0.47 -10.90
C ILE A 283 5.07 -0.31 -10.29
N ASP A 284 4.11 -0.76 -11.11
CA ASP A 284 3.01 -1.63 -10.66
C ASP A 284 3.53 -2.96 -10.11
N ILE A 285 4.51 -3.54 -10.79
CA ILE A 285 5.15 -4.78 -10.36
C ILE A 285 5.87 -4.57 -9.01
N ALA A 286 6.56 -3.44 -8.83
CA ALA A 286 7.22 -3.13 -7.56
C ALA A 286 6.21 -3.11 -6.39
N ALA A 287 5.09 -2.39 -6.54
CA ALA A 287 4.03 -2.36 -5.52
C ALA A 287 3.44 -3.75 -5.25
N GLN A 288 3.19 -4.56 -6.29
CA GLN A 288 2.69 -5.93 -6.10
C GLN A 288 3.72 -6.86 -5.47
N CYS A 289 5.01 -6.69 -5.70
CA CYS A 289 6.06 -7.47 -5.05
C CYS A 289 6.13 -7.21 -3.55
N ALA A 290 5.95 -5.96 -3.11
CA ALA A 290 5.81 -5.63 -1.69
C ALA A 290 4.60 -6.32 -1.07
N ARG A 291 3.45 -6.28 -1.77
CA ARG A 291 2.23 -6.97 -1.32
C ARG A 291 2.39 -8.50 -1.31
N TYR A 292 3.05 -9.07 -2.32
CA TYR A 292 3.35 -10.49 -2.39
C TYR A 292 4.16 -10.93 -1.18
N TYR A 293 5.20 -10.16 -0.81
CA TYR A 293 5.98 -10.42 0.40
C TYR A 293 5.10 -10.45 1.65
N GLN A 294 4.25 -9.44 1.87
CA GLN A 294 3.35 -9.39 3.03
C GLN A 294 2.39 -10.60 3.11
N LEU A 295 1.99 -11.16 1.97
CA LEU A 295 1.03 -12.27 1.88
C LEU A 295 1.68 -13.66 1.84
N SER A 296 2.99 -13.77 1.66
CA SER A 296 3.69 -15.05 1.49
C SER A 296 4.92 -15.22 2.39
N GLY A 297 5.47 -14.13 2.92
CA GLY A 297 6.78 -14.11 3.57
C GLY A 297 7.95 -14.41 2.63
N GLU A 298 7.77 -14.41 1.31
CA GLU A 298 8.80 -14.74 0.32
C GLU A 298 9.86 -13.64 0.20
N PRO A 299 11.09 -13.84 0.72
CA PRO A 299 12.12 -12.79 0.72
C PRO A 299 12.54 -12.34 -0.69
N ARG A 300 12.43 -13.21 -1.71
CA ARG A 300 12.75 -12.84 -3.10
C ARG A 300 11.83 -11.75 -3.63
N ALA A 301 10.56 -11.72 -3.20
CA ALA A 301 9.61 -10.69 -3.58
C ALA A 301 10.01 -9.32 -3.01
N LEU A 302 10.41 -9.28 -1.73
CA LEU A 302 10.89 -8.06 -1.09
C LEU A 302 12.19 -7.57 -1.72
N GLN A 303 13.10 -8.48 -2.05
CA GLN A 303 14.32 -8.14 -2.77
C GLN A 303 14.01 -7.57 -4.16
N LEU A 304 13.06 -8.16 -4.91
CA LEU A 304 12.65 -7.64 -6.21
C LEU A 304 12.01 -6.25 -6.10
N PHE A 305 11.20 -6.00 -5.06
CA PHE A 305 10.67 -4.66 -4.78
C PHE A 305 11.80 -3.64 -4.63
N ARG A 306 12.80 -3.91 -3.78
CA ARG A 306 13.97 -3.05 -3.61
C ARG A 306 14.72 -2.82 -4.92
N GLU A 307 15.01 -3.88 -5.68
CA GLU A 307 15.77 -3.77 -6.92
C GLU A 307 15.03 -2.95 -7.98
N LEU A 308 13.70 -3.10 -8.11
CA LEU A 308 12.89 -2.29 -9.02
C LEU A 308 12.91 -0.79 -8.67
N LEU A 309 12.93 -0.43 -7.38
CA LEU A 309 13.11 0.97 -6.97
C LEU A 309 14.50 1.49 -7.36
N PHE A 310 15.55 0.67 -7.27
CA PHE A 310 16.86 1.05 -7.78
C PHE A 310 16.92 1.14 -9.30
N ARG A 311 16.13 0.34 -10.03
CA ARG A 311 16.02 0.48 -11.49
C ARG A 311 15.26 1.72 -11.91
N LEU A 312 14.31 2.17 -11.10
CA LEU A 312 13.74 3.51 -11.26
C LEU A 312 14.81 4.60 -11.01
N ALA A 313 15.68 4.42 -10.01
CA ALA A 313 16.82 5.30 -9.78
C ALA A 313 17.80 5.31 -10.96
N ASP A 314 18.17 4.14 -11.47
CA ASP A 314 19.04 4.00 -12.64
C ASP A 314 18.41 4.67 -13.87
N TYR A 315 17.10 4.50 -14.07
CA TYR A 315 16.39 5.17 -15.17
C TYR A 315 16.53 6.69 -15.07
N TYR A 316 16.24 7.31 -13.93
CA TYR A 316 16.38 8.77 -13.81
C TYR A 316 17.82 9.25 -13.83
N LEU A 317 18.73 8.54 -13.17
CA LEU A 317 20.07 9.04 -12.84
C LEU A 317 21.18 8.56 -13.81
N LYS A 318 20.91 7.55 -14.65
CA LYS A 318 21.91 6.98 -15.58
C LYS A 318 21.47 6.96 -17.04
N THR A 319 20.20 7.19 -17.36
CA THR A 319 19.77 7.23 -18.78
C THR A 319 20.51 8.36 -19.50
N PRO A 320 21.19 8.10 -20.63
CA PRO A 320 21.87 9.14 -21.39
C PRO A 320 20.93 10.29 -21.74
N GLU A 321 21.41 11.53 -21.67
CA GLU A 321 20.67 12.78 -21.96
C GLU A 321 19.52 13.10 -20.97
N GLY A 322 18.96 12.11 -20.28
CA GLY A 322 17.92 12.30 -19.29
C GLY A 322 16.89 11.19 -19.31
N ALA A 323 15.82 11.36 -18.54
CA ALA A 323 14.68 10.44 -18.50
C ALA A 323 13.36 11.21 -18.55
N SER A 324 12.32 10.56 -19.07
CA SER A 324 10.97 11.10 -19.11
C SER A 324 10.18 10.73 -17.87
N TYR A 325 9.18 11.54 -17.52
CA TYR A 325 8.18 11.18 -16.53
C TYR A 325 7.48 9.86 -16.92
N PRO A 326 7.57 8.80 -16.09
CA PRO A 326 6.86 7.56 -16.31
C PRO A 326 5.37 7.82 -16.41
N ALA A 327 4.75 7.20 -17.41
CA ALA A 327 3.33 7.34 -17.66
C ALA A 327 2.56 7.18 -16.35
N ASP A 328 1.72 8.15 -16.02
CA ASP A 328 0.64 7.91 -15.06
C ASP A 328 1.19 7.60 -13.63
N LEU A 329 2.46 7.97 -13.38
CA LEU A 329 3.19 7.73 -12.12
C LEU A 329 2.41 8.27 -10.90
N ASP A 330 1.65 9.34 -11.09
CA ASP A 330 0.80 9.98 -10.10
C ASP A 330 -0.27 9.08 -9.50
N PHE A 331 -0.70 8.02 -10.20
CA PHE A 331 -1.69 7.10 -9.62
C PHE A 331 -1.03 6.00 -8.76
N ARG A 332 0.26 5.71 -9.00
CA ARG A 332 0.97 4.52 -8.49
C ARG A 332 1.96 4.85 -7.38
N LEU A 333 2.64 5.99 -7.47
CA LEU A 333 3.76 6.30 -6.58
C LEU A 333 3.33 6.30 -5.10
N GLY A 334 2.12 6.79 -4.80
CA GLY A 334 1.57 6.75 -3.45
C GLY A 334 1.62 5.36 -2.82
N THR A 335 1.12 4.36 -3.54
CA THR A 335 1.10 2.96 -3.09
C THR A 335 2.52 2.43 -2.90
N VAL A 336 3.45 2.79 -3.79
CA VAL A 336 4.88 2.45 -3.64
C VAL A 336 5.48 3.07 -2.38
N ILE A 337 5.22 4.36 -2.13
CA ILE A 337 5.70 5.06 -0.93
C ILE A 337 5.09 4.46 0.32
N LEU A 338 3.80 4.13 0.31
CA LEU A 338 3.13 3.46 1.41
C LEU A 338 3.84 2.14 1.75
N TYR A 339 4.02 1.24 0.77
CA TYR A 339 4.71 -0.03 1.02
C TYR A 339 6.17 0.16 1.43
N TYR A 340 6.87 1.11 0.81
CA TYR A 340 8.24 1.45 1.18
C TYR A 340 8.32 1.91 2.64
N ALA A 341 7.44 2.83 3.07
CA ALA A 341 7.36 3.31 4.44
C ALA A 341 7.11 2.20 5.46
N ARG A 342 6.38 1.14 5.05
CA ARG A 342 6.12 -0.03 5.90
C ARG A 342 7.25 -1.06 5.87
N LEU A 343 8.08 -1.11 4.85
CA LEU A 343 9.06 -2.19 4.64
C LEU A 343 10.52 -1.72 4.67
N GLU A 344 10.80 -0.41 4.66
CA GLU A 344 12.16 0.13 4.64
C GLU A 344 13.02 -0.29 5.85
N HIS A 345 12.39 -0.81 6.91
CA HIS A 345 13.05 -1.31 8.10
C HIS A 345 13.57 -2.74 7.95
N GLU A 346 13.16 -3.46 6.90
CA GLU A 346 13.61 -4.83 6.64
C GLU A 346 15.12 -4.86 6.29
N SER A 347 15.79 -5.95 6.66
CA SER A 347 17.26 -6.05 6.54
C SER A 347 17.77 -6.00 5.10
N VAL A 348 16.89 -6.15 4.11
CA VAL A 348 17.23 -5.99 2.69
C VAL A 348 17.61 -4.53 2.36
N PHE A 349 17.12 -3.56 3.12
CA PHE A 349 17.39 -2.14 2.92
C PHE A 349 18.51 -1.69 3.85
N SER A 350 19.67 -1.39 3.26
CA SER A 350 20.75 -0.76 4.03
C SER A 350 20.44 0.70 4.35
N VAL A 351 21.19 1.31 5.27
CA VAL A 351 21.13 2.76 5.53
C VAL A 351 21.40 3.57 4.25
N GLU A 352 22.33 3.09 3.42
CA GLU A 352 22.63 3.68 2.10
C GLU A 352 21.42 3.66 1.19
N ASP A 353 20.78 2.49 1.12
CA ASP A 353 19.62 2.28 0.25
C ASP A 353 18.50 3.20 0.64
N ARG A 354 18.24 3.32 1.95
CA ARG A 354 17.20 4.20 2.47
C ARG A 354 17.47 5.65 2.13
N LEU A 355 18.70 6.10 2.31
CA LEU A 355 19.05 7.48 2.03
C LEU A 355 18.86 7.84 0.56
N ILE A 356 19.22 6.94 -0.37
CA ILE A 356 19.03 7.15 -1.81
C ILE A 356 17.54 7.07 -2.18
N LEU A 357 16.86 6.01 -1.76
CA LEU A 357 15.49 5.73 -2.17
C LEU A 357 14.48 6.74 -1.58
N SER A 358 14.64 7.15 -0.32
CA SER A 358 13.77 8.19 0.28
C SER A 358 13.90 9.52 -0.49
N ASN A 359 15.11 9.95 -0.85
CA ASN A 359 15.30 11.16 -1.64
C ASN A 359 14.82 11.00 -3.10
N LEU A 360 14.94 9.81 -3.70
CA LEU A 360 14.39 9.53 -5.02
C LEU A 360 12.85 9.62 -5.01
N LEU A 361 12.20 8.97 -4.05
CA LEU A 361 10.76 9.00 -3.90
C LEU A 361 10.26 10.42 -3.61
N LEU A 362 11.00 11.20 -2.81
CA LEU A 362 10.70 12.61 -2.55
C LEU A 362 10.74 13.45 -3.83
N ALA A 363 11.76 13.26 -4.66
CA ALA A 363 11.85 13.88 -5.98
C ALA A 363 10.63 13.51 -6.84
N CYS A 364 10.28 12.22 -6.96
CA CYS A 364 9.08 11.80 -7.68
C CYS A 364 7.78 12.42 -7.13
N THR A 365 7.66 12.59 -5.81
CA THR A 365 6.50 13.26 -5.18
C THR A 365 6.40 14.72 -5.60
N ARG A 366 7.52 15.45 -5.69
CA ARG A 366 7.54 16.83 -6.18
C ARG A 366 7.08 16.93 -7.64
N SER A 367 7.52 16.01 -8.51
CA SER A 367 7.00 15.93 -9.88
C SER A 367 5.49 15.71 -9.92
N ILE A 368 4.95 14.81 -9.09
CA ILE A 368 3.50 14.57 -9.01
C ILE A 368 2.75 15.81 -8.53
N TYR A 369 3.25 16.49 -7.50
CA TYR A 369 2.65 17.73 -7.01
C TYR A 369 2.60 18.78 -8.12
N GLU A 370 3.72 19.00 -8.82
CA GLU A 370 3.80 19.94 -9.93
C GLU A 370 2.84 19.58 -11.07
N TYR A 371 2.82 18.31 -11.47
CA TYR A 371 1.89 17.82 -12.49
C TYR A 371 0.43 18.05 -12.09
N MET A 372 0.07 17.75 -10.83
CA MET A 372 -1.30 17.94 -10.33
C MET A 372 -1.72 19.41 -10.41
N VAL A 373 -0.90 20.34 -9.91
CA VAL A 373 -1.28 21.76 -9.88
C VAL A 373 -1.35 22.41 -11.27
N LYS A 374 -0.61 21.87 -12.26
CA LYS A 374 -0.60 22.38 -13.64
C LYS A 374 -1.68 21.75 -14.51
N MET A 375 -1.81 20.43 -14.48
CA MET A 375 -2.66 19.67 -15.40
C MET A 375 -4.06 19.43 -14.86
N TRP A 376 -4.19 19.32 -13.53
CA TRP A 376 -5.44 19.01 -12.84
C TRP A 376 -5.67 19.97 -11.65
N PRO A 377 -5.67 21.30 -11.88
CA PRO A 377 -5.83 22.26 -10.81
C PRO A 377 -7.16 22.06 -10.09
N ILE A 378 -7.11 22.04 -8.77
CA ILE A 378 -8.29 21.80 -7.93
C ILE A 378 -9.07 23.09 -7.76
N ASP A 379 -10.33 23.07 -8.19
CA ASP A 379 -11.34 24.07 -7.83
C ASP A 379 -11.98 23.65 -6.49
N PRO A 380 -11.72 24.39 -5.38
CA PRO A 380 -12.29 24.06 -4.07
C PRO A 380 -13.81 24.12 -4.06
N ASP A 381 -14.43 24.95 -4.90
CA ASP A 381 -15.87 25.15 -4.98
C ASP A 381 -16.55 24.18 -5.95
N ALA A 382 -15.77 23.37 -6.69
CA ALA A 382 -16.34 22.41 -7.63
C ALA A 382 -17.15 21.34 -6.88
N PRO A 383 -18.38 21.03 -7.32
CA PRO A 383 -19.30 20.15 -6.58
C PRO A 383 -18.97 18.66 -6.74
N THR A 384 -17.97 18.31 -7.54
CA THR A 384 -17.56 16.92 -7.85
C THR A 384 -16.06 16.86 -8.12
N ARG A 385 -15.49 15.64 -8.11
CA ARG A 385 -14.08 15.35 -8.44
C ARG A 385 -13.94 14.38 -9.62
N HIS A 386 -12.79 14.46 -10.30
CA HIS A 386 -12.32 13.53 -11.33
C HIS A 386 -11.24 12.61 -10.75
N ASN A 387 -11.05 11.43 -11.31
CA ASN A 387 -10.06 10.46 -10.86
C ASN A 387 -8.64 11.04 -10.91
N HIS A 388 -8.27 11.76 -11.97
CA HIS A 388 -7.01 12.49 -12.12
C HIS A 388 -6.82 13.65 -11.11
N GLU A 389 -7.88 14.12 -10.45
CA GLU A 389 -7.75 15.02 -9.30
C GLU A 389 -7.45 14.20 -8.02
N THR A 390 -8.13 13.07 -7.85
CA THR A 390 -8.02 12.24 -6.63
C THR A 390 -6.80 11.30 -6.58
N PHE A 391 -6.31 10.80 -7.70
CA PHE A 391 -5.13 9.92 -7.76
C PHE A 391 -3.85 10.59 -7.27
N PRO A 392 -3.42 11.74 -7.85
CA PRO A 392 -2.26 12.46 -7.34
C PRO A 392 -2.48 12.89 -5.90
N ALA A 393 -3.68 13.34 -5.51
CA ALA A 393 -3.97 13.67 -4.11
C ALA A 393 -3.78 12.47 -3.18
N ARG A 394 -4.22 11.26 -3.56
CA ARG A 394 -3.95 10.04 -2.78
C ARG A 394 -2.45 9.74 -2.70
N SER A 395 -1.70 9.95 -3.77
CA SER A 395 -0.24 9.81 -3.74
C SER A 395 0.43 10.81 -2.80
N LEU A 396 -0.01 12.07 -2.82
CA LEU A 396 0.45 13.11 -1.92
C LEU A 396 0.07 12.84 -0.46
N MET A 397 -1.08 12.20 -0.19
CA MET A 397 -1.48 11.79 1.16
C MET A 397 -0.47 10.82 1.78
N TYR A 398 -0.13 9.74 1.07
CA TYR A 398 0.84 8.75 1.56
C TYR A 398 2.26 9.33 1.62
N ALA A 399 2.62 10.18 0.67
CA ALA A 399 3.91 10.86 0.68
C ALA A 399 4.03 11.84 1.87
N ALA A 400 2.99 12.62 2.16
CA ALA A 400 2.96 13.55 3.29
C ALA A 400 3.12 12.82 4.63
N GLU A 401 2.47 11.66 4.80
CA GLU A 401 2.65 10.83 6.00
C GLU A 401 4.11 10.38 6.16
N TYR A 402 4.69 9.80 5.12
CA TYR A 402 6.06 9.30 5.18
C TYR A 402 7.09 10.42 5.38
N PHE A 403 6.99 11.51 4.59
CA PHE A 403 7.99 12.59 4.59
C PHE A 403 7.86 13.55 5.77
N SER A 404 6.74 13.55 6.50
CA SER A 404 6.60 14.34 7.73
C SER A 404 7.67 14.00 8.78
N ARG A 405 8.14 12.75 8.79
CA ARG A 405 9.18 12.23 9.70
C ARG A 405 10.54 12.89 9.49
N TYR A 406 10.77 13.45 8.31
CA TYR A 406 12.03 14.08 7.91
C TYR A 406 11.95 15.62 7.95
N GLY A 407 10.82 16.20 8.34
CA GLY A 407 10.64 17.66 8.35
C GLY A 407 10.72 18.30 6.96
N VAL A 408 10.35 17.57 5.91
CA VAL A 408 10.31 18.10 4.54
C VAL A 408 9.33 19.27 4.47
N ARG A 409 9.80 20.41 3.96
CA ARG A 409 9.05 21.69 3.96
C ARG A 409 7.75 21.65 3.16
N ASP A 410 7.70 20.81 2.13
CA ASP A 410 6.56 20.73 1.20
C ASP A 410 5.35 19.98 1.77
N VAL A 411 5.54 19.24 2.87
CA VAL A 411 4.52 18.35 3.45
C VAL A 411 3.22 19.07 3.78
N ASP A 412 3.29 20.29 4.35
CA ASP A 412 2.10 21.04 4.73
C ASP A 412 1.31 21.55 3.51
N VAL A 413 2.01 21.86 2.42
CA VAL A 413 1.40 22.24 1.14
C VAL A 413 0.66 21.05 0.54
N TRP A 414 1.29 19.87 0.56
CA TRP A 414 0.65 18.65 0.08
C TRP A 414 -0.58 18.29 0.90
N ARG A 415 -0.49 18.31 2.24
CA ARG A 415 -1.63 18.05 3.14
C ARG A 415 -2.80 19.00 2.85
N SER A 416 -2.52 20.29 2.69
CA SER A 416 -3.54 21.29 2.38
C SER A 416 -4.25 20.99 1.05
N LEU A 417 -3.51 20.58 0.01
CA LEU A 417 -4.09 20.22 -1.29
C LEU A 417 -4.90 18.92 -1.23
N VAL A 418 -4.42 17.93 -0.48
CA VAL A 418 -5.14 16.67 -0.22
C VAL A 418 -6.46 16.95 0.48
N ASP A 419 -6.45 17.77 1.54
CA ASP A 419 -7.64 18.14 2.29
C ASP A 419 -8.65 18.88 1.40
N VAL A 420 -8.22 19.81 0.55
CA VAL A 420 -9.13 20.49 -0.40
C VAL A 420 -9.69 19.53 -1.45
N THR A 421 -8.91 18.53 -1.87
CA THR A 421 -9.38 17.51 -2.82
C THR A 421 -10.45 16.62 -2.21
N PHE A 422 -10.27 16.18 -0.97
CA PHE A 422 -11.12 15.17 -0.31
C PHE A 422 -12.07 15.70 0.76
N SER A 423 -12.17 17.01 1.00
CA SER A 423 -13.15 17.56 1.95
C SER A 423 -14.30 18.30 1.25
N GLY A 424 -15.30 18.70 2.03
CA GLY A 424 -16.42 19.52 1.57
C GLY A 424 -17.69 18.73 1.23
N GLU A 425 -18.70 19.47 0.76
CA GLU A 425 -20.05 18.94 0.49
C GLU A 425 -20.13 18.01 -0.72
N LEU A 426 -19.04 17.85 -1.49
CA LEU A 426 -19.03 17.01 -2.70
C LEU A 426 -19.26 15.51 -2.39
N TRP A 427 -19.07 15.10 -1.13
CA TRP A 427 -19.32 13.74 -0.65
C TRP A 427 -20.76 13.49 -0.17
N SER A 428 -21.64 14.48 -0.33
CA SER A 428 -23.10 14.31 -0.36
C SER A 428 -23.60 13.86 -1.74
N ARG A 429 -22.76 14.00 -2.78
CA ARG A 429 -23.13 13.66 -4.15
C ARG A 429 -22.98 12.17 -4.37
N ARG A 430 -24.04 11.56 -4.87
CA ARG A 430 -24.09 10.14 -5.23
C ARG A 430 -23.32 9.82 -6.52
N LYS A 431 -22.80 10.82 -7.25
CA LYS A 431 -22.00 10.63 -8.48
C LYS A 431 -20.92 11.72 -8.62
N GLN A 432 -19.75 11.31 -9.10
CA GLN A 432 -18.60 12.18 -9.41
C GLN A 432 -18.46 12.43 -10.92
N LYS A 433 -17.38 13.08 -11.40
CA LYS A 433 -17.25 13.49 -12.82
C LYS A 433 -17.12 12.31 -13.80
N GLU A 434 -16.83 11.12 -13.29
CA GLU A 434 -16.61 9.89 -14.06
C GLU A 434 -17.83 9.47 -14.90
N ASN A 435 -17.55 9.04 -16.13
CA ASN A 435 -18.57 8.69 -17.12
C ASN A 435 -18.40 7.27 -17.72
N ALA A 436 -17.51 6.45 -17.17
CA ALA A 436 -17.28 5.07 -17.59
C ALA A 436 -17.31 4.11 -16.39
N ASN A 437 -17.77 2.88 -16.61
CA ASN A 437 -17.97 1.89 -15.53
C ASN A 437 -16.70 1.71 -14.67
N GLY A 438 -15.57 1.42 -15.34
CA GLY A 438 -14.32 1.11 -14.66
C GLY A 438 -13.73 2.26 -13.84
N TYR A 439 -14.17 3.49 -14.06
CA TYR A 439 -13.70 4.67 -13.35
C TYR A 439 -14.71 5.22 -12.34
N GLU A 440 -16.00 4.90 -12.48
CA GLU A 440 -17.10 5.55 -11.74
C GLU A 440 -16.95 5.51 -10.22
N LEU A 441 -16.25 4.49 -9.71
CA LEU A 441 -16.05 4.27 -8.28
C LEU A 441 -14.75 4.85 -7.74
N MET A 442 -13.75 5.11 -8.59
CA MET A 442 -12.39 5.46 -8.14
C MET A 442 -12.36 6.67 -7.23
N ALA A 443 -13.07 7.75 -7.59
CA ALA A 443 -13.12 8.95 -6.75
C ALA A 443 -13.74 8.66 -5.35
N PHE A 444 -14.74 7.78 -5.27
CA PHE A 444 -15.32 7.36 -3.99
C PHE A 444 -14.41 6.43 -3.21
N GLU A 445 -13.75 5.49 -3.87
CA GLU A 445 -12.75 4.59 -3.28
C GLU A 445 -11.60 5.42 -2.66
N HIS A 446 -11.11 6.43 -3.39
CA HIS A 446 -10.08 7.34 -2.89
C HIS A 446 -10.58 8.21 -1.74
N GLY A 447 -11.81 8.73 -1.82
CA GLY A 447 -12.42 9.48 -0.72
C GLY A 447 -12.58 8.63 0.54
N ALA A 448 -13.03 7.38 0.39
CA ALA A 448 -13.14 6.43 1.51
C ALA A 448 -11.77 6.10 2.10
N ALA A 449 -10.76 5.85 1.25
CA ALA A 449 -9.39 5.62 1.69
C ALA A 449 -8.82 6.82 2.44
N TYR A 450 -9.03 8.05 1.95
CA TYR A 450 -8.63 9.27 2.67
C TYR A 450 -9.35 9.36 4.02
N SER A 451 -10.67 9.18 4.04
CA SER A 451 -11.48 9.26 5.26
C SER A 451 -10.99 8.33 6.36
N THR A 452 -10.70 7.08 5.99
CA THR A 452 -10.24 6.05 6.91
C THR A 452 -8.79 6.30 7.32
N PHE A 453 -7.93 6.72 6.39
CA PHE A 453 -6.54 7.09 6.65
C PHE A 453 -6.41 8.20 7.70
N VAL A 454 -7.25 9.25 7.61
CA VAL A 454 -7.25 10.36 8.58
C VAL A 454 -8.08 10.08 9.84
N GLY A 455 -8.50 8.83 10.06
CA GLY A 455 -9.21 8.40 11.27
C GLY A 455 -10.65 8.89 11.39
N LYS A 456 -11.29 9.30 10.28
CA LYS A 456 -12.69 9.74 10.24
C LYS A 456 -13.67 8.60 9.92
N GLY A 457 -13.21 7.37 9.73
CA GLY A 457 -14.06 6.25 9.29
C GLY A 457 -14.70 6.58 7.94
N LEU A 458 -16.02 6.39 7.77
CA LEU A 458 -16.76 6.88 6.59
C LEU A 458 -17.58 8.15 6.87
N ASN A 459 -17.30 8.86 7.97
CA ASN A 459 -18.11 10.00 8.41
C ASN A 459 -17.99 11.25 7.52
N MET A 460 -17.07 11.27 6.54
CA MET A 460 -17.01 12.36 5.57
C MET A 460 -18.14 12.33 4.52
N PHE A 461 -18.78 11.16 4.35
CA PHE A 461 -19.91 11.01 3.45
C PHE A 461 -21.21 11.35 4.18
N GLU A 462 -22.14 12.02 3.49
CA GLU A 462 -23.42 12.40 4.08
C GLU A 462 -24.45 11.27 3.98
N GLY A 463 -25.10 10.97 5.11
CA GLY A 463 -26.24 10.05 5.17
C GLY A 463 -25.93 8.65 4.64
N ASP A 464 -26.71 8.21 3.65
CA ASP A 464 -26.62 6.90 3.00
C ASP A 464 -25.82 6.90 1.69
N CYS A 465 -25.04 7.96 1.43
CA CYS A 465 -24.32 8.12 0.17
C CYS A 465 -23.42 6.92 -0.17
N PRO A 466 -22.57 6.38 0.74
CA PRO A 466 -21.76 5.20 0.44
C PRO A 466 -22.59 3.97 0.06
N GLN A 467 -23.70 3.73 0.76
CA GLN A 467 -24.60 2.62 0.52
C GLN A 467 -25.25 2.72 -0.85
N GLU A 468 -25.62 3.92 -1.29
CA GLU A 468 -26.18 4.12 -2.61
C GLU A 468 -25.16 4.00 -3.74
N VAL A 469 -23.92 4.45 -3.53
CA VAL A 469 -22.84 4.27 -4.50
C VAL A 469 -22.55 2.79 -4.70
N VAL A 470 -22.42 2.02 -3.61
CA VAL A 470 -22.30 0.55 -3.69
C VAL A 470 -23.57 -0.07 -4.29
N GLY A 471 -24.76 0.45 -3.99
CA GLY A 471 -26.00 0.04 -4.63
C GLY A 471 -25.98 0.19 -6.15
N ARG A 472 -25.40 1.28 -6.68
CA ARG A 472 -25.20 1.47 -8.12
C ARG A 472 -24.19 0.48 -8.68
N GLN A 473 -23.07 0.27 -8.00
CA GLN A 473 -22.06 -0.73 -8.37
C GLN A 473 -22.68 -2.13 -8.50
N ILE A 474 -23.50 -2.55 -7.53
CA ILE A 474 -24.27 -3.79 -7.58
C ILE A 474 -25.20 -3.80 -8.81
N ALA A 475 -25.91 -2.70 -9.08
CA ALA A 475 -26.85 -2.61 -10.19
C ALA A 475 -26.18 -2.67 -11.58
N VAL A 476 -24.91 -2.26 -11.68
CA VAL A 476 -24.10 -2.37 -12.92
C VAL A 476 -23.16 -3.57 -12.90
N THR A 477 -23.41 -4.55 -12.02
CA THR A 477 -22.70 -5.82 -11.97
C THR A 477 -23.66 -6.94 -12.38
N ASP A 478 -23.22 -7.83 -13.27
CA ASP A 478 -24.03 -8.97 -13.72
C ASP A 478 -24.07 -10.11 -12.67
N ASN A 479 -24.88 -11.14 -12.94
CA ASN A 479 -24.99 -12.31 -12.05
C ASN A 479 -23.72 -13.17 -11.98
N PHE A 480 -22.72 -12.92 -12.83
CA PHE A 480 -21.40 -13.53 -12.79
C PHE A 480 -20.39 -12.65 -12.03
N PHE A 481 -20.84 -11.54 -11.44
CA PHE A 481 -20.00 -10.55 -10.77
C PHE A 481 -19.03 -9.83 -11.70
N ARG A 482 -19.39 -9.71 -12.98
CA ARG A 482 -18.65 -8.90 -13.95
C ARG A 482 -19.28 -7.51 -14.05
N PRO A 483 -18.48 -6.44 -14.16
CA PRO A 483 -19.00 -5.12 -14.41
C PRO A 483 -19.65 -5.07 -15.80
N VAL A 484 -20.75 -4.33 -15.91
CA VAL A 484 -21.35 -3.99 -17.21
C VAL A 484 -20.61 -2.79 -17.76
N ASP A 485 -19.82 -3.01 -18.81
CA ASP A 485 -19.01 -1.97 -19.44
C ASP A 485 -19.88 -0.88 -20.10
N TYR A 486 -19.51 0.38 -19.87
CA TYR A 486 -20.04 1.54 -20.57
C TYR A 486 -19.04 2.70 -20.50
N GLY A 487 -19.20 3.68 -21.39
CA GLY A 487 -18.31 4.85 -21.48
C GLY A 487 -16.96 4.54 -22.11
N ASP A 488 -15.96 5.38 -21.83
CA ASP A 488 -14.58 5.19 -22.29
C ASP A 488 -13.84 4.18 -21.39
N ALA A 489 -14.35 2.95 -21.35
CA ALA A 489 -13.73 1.84 -20.63
C ALA A 489 -13.38 0.72 -21.62
N HIS A 490 -12.24 0.07 -21.39
CA HIS A 490 -11.94 -1.19 -22.05
C HIS A 490 -12.94 -2.27 -21.60
N VAL A 491 -13.26 -3.22 -22.49
CA VAL A 491 -14.13 -4.35 -22.15
C VAL A 491 -13.48 -5.15 -21.03
N ASN A 492 -14.06 -5.12 -19.82
CA ASN A 492 -13.52 -5.79 -18.66
C ASN A 492 -14.35 -7.05 -18.35
N MET A 493 -13.82 -8.20 -18.74
CA MET A 493 -14.39 -9.51 -18.39
C MET A 493 -13.93 -10.01 -17.00
N GLY A 494 -13.18 -9.19 -16.26
CA GLY A 494 -12.76 -9.42 -14.89
C GLY A 494 -13.90 -9.22 -13.88
N PRO A 495 -13.66 -9.56 -12.60
CA PRO A 495 -14.63 -9.31 -11.55
C PRO A 495 -14.80 -7.80 -11.34
N ALA A 496 -15.96 -7.39 -10.86
CA ALA A 496 -16.15 -6.01 -10.41
C ALA A 496 -15.20 -5.71 -9.24
N SER A 497 -14.68 -4.48 -9.17
CA SER A 497 -14.03 -3.97 -7.95
C SER A 497 -14.98 -4.13 -6.78
N ALA A 498 -14.46 -4.27 -5.56
CA ALA A 498 -15.26 -4.27 -4.33
C ALA A 498 -14.70 -3.35 -3.25
N ASP A 499 -13.68 -2.52 -3.55
CA ASP A 499 -12.91 -1.81 -2.52
C ASP A 499 -13.78 -0.92 -1.63
N LEU A 500 -14.67 -0.10 -2.22
CA LEU A 500 -15.61 0.71 -1.45
C LEU A 500 -16.60 -0.15 -0.66
N ALA A 501 -17.03 -1.28 -1.23
CA ALA A 501 -17.94 -2.21 -0.58
C ALA A 501 -17.26 -2.92 0.61
N ASP A 502 -15.98 -3.27 0.50
CA ASP A 502 -15.17 -3.87 1.58
C ASP A 502 -15.00 -2.89 2.75
N ILE A 503 -14.63 -1.64 2.45
CA ILE A 503 -14.50 -0.59 3.47
C ILE A 503 -15.86 -0.35 4.14
N LEU A 504 -16.94 -0.26 3.36
CA LEU A 504 -18.28 -0.05 3.93
C LEU A 504 -18.75 -1.26 4.74
N ALA A 505 -18.49 -2.50 4.27
CA ALA A 505 -18.84 -3.74 4.96
C ALA A 505 -18.21 -3.83 6.37
N SER A 506 -17.03 -3.22 6.57
CA SER A 506 -16.36 -3.15 7.88
C SER A 506 -17.11 -2.34 8.94
N SER A 507 -18.04 -1.47 8.53
CA SER A 507 -18.72 -0.51 9.42
C SER A 507 -20.24 -0.51 9.31
N THR A 508 -20.81 -1.24 8.34
CA THR A 508 -22.26 -1.33 8.13
C THR A 508 -22.80 -2.71 8.46
N GLU A 509 -24.05 -2.78 8.94
CA GLU A 509 -24.83 -4.02 9.07
C GLU A 509 -25.70 -4.30 7.82
N GLU A 510 -25.60 -3.47 6.78
CA GLU A 510 -26.39 -3.63 5.56
C GLU A 510 -25.98 -4.91 4.79
N MET A 511 -26.92 -5.86 4.72
CA MET A 511 -26.65 -7.21 4.22
C MET A 511 -26.25 -7.27 2.74
N ARG A 512 -26.77 -6.38 1.87
CA ARG A 512 -26.41 -6.35 0.44
C ARG A 512 -24.97 -5.92 0.25
N VAL A 513 -24.51 -4.94 1.03
CA VAL A 513 -23.10 -4.50 0.99
C VAL A 513 -22.18 -5.64 1.43
N ARG A 514 -22.44 -6.24 2.60
CA ARG A 514 -21.62 -7.36 3.11
C ARG A 514 -21.63 -8.57 2.17
N TRP A 515 -22.79 -8.91 1.62
CA TRP A 515 -22.91 -9.96 0.62
C TRP A 515 -22.12 -9.66 -0.65
N TYR A 516 -22.24 -8.44 -1.20
CA TYR A 516 -21.55 -8.06 -2.43
C TYR A 516 -20.04 -8.06 -2.26
N ALA A 517 -19.53 -7.49 -1.16
CA ALA A 517 -18.11 -7.51 -0.78
C ALA A 517 -17.56 -8.95 -0.75
N GLN A 518 -18.22 -9.83 0.01
CA GLN A 518 -17.78 -11.22 0.13
C GLN A 518 -17.89 -12.01 -1.19
N GLU A 519 -18.99 -11.89 -1.92
CA GLU A 519 -19.18 -12.64 -3.18
C GLU A 519 -18.24 -12.19 -4.30
N SER A 520 -17.94 -10.89 -4.36
CA SER A 520 -16.99 -10.34 -5.34
C SER A 520 -15.62 -11.00 -5.19
N PHE A 521 -15.17 -11.21 -3.94
CA PHE A 521 -13.96 -11.97 -3.65
C PHE A 521 -14.13 -13.47 -3.91
N SER A 522 -15.20 -14.08 -3.38
CA SER A 522 -15.39 -15.54 -3.38
C SER A 522 -15.51 -16.15 -4.78
N ARG A 523 -16.03 -15.39 -5.75
CA ARG A 523 -16.17 -15.84 -7.14
C ARG A 523 -14.87 -15.85 -7.93
N ARG A 524 -13.92 -15.03 -7.52
CA ARG A 524 -12.57 -15.03 -8.07
C ARG A 524 -11.59 -14.54 -7.00
N PRO A 525 -11.12 -15.45 -6.12
CA PRO A 525 -10.20 -15.09 -5.05
C PRO A 525 -8.90 -14.54 -5.64
N GLU A 526 -8.76 -13.21 -5.63
CA GLU A 526 -7.59 -12.50 -6.11
C GLU A 526 -6.93 -11.77 -4.95
N TYR A 527 -5.79 -12.30 -4.51
CA TYR A 527 -5.05 -11.79 -3.36
C TYR A 527 -4.05 -10.68 -3.73
N LEU A 528 -3.69 -10.59 -5.01
CA LEU A 528 -2.74 -9.63 -5.57
C LEU A 528 -3.45 -8.70 -6.54
N GLY A 529 -4.31 -7.83 -6.01
CA GLY A 529 -5.03 -6.84 -6.80
C GLY A 529 -4.12 -5.86 -7.53
N ASN A 530 -4.69 -5.15 -8.50
CA ASN A 530 -3.99 -4.08 -9.20
C ASN A 530 -3.72 -2.91 -8.23
N PRO A 531 -2.45 -2.44 -8.08
CA PRO A 531 -2.05 -1.42 -7.10
C PRO A 531 -2.65 -0.03 -7.33
N ILE A 532 -3.32 0.17 -8.47
CA ILE A 532 -4.09 1.39 -8.77
C ILE A 532 -5.37 1.43 -7.92
N HIS A 533 -5.99 0.27 -7.67
CA HIS A 533 -7.19 0.11 -6.85
C HIS A 533 -6.83 0.04 -5.36
N GLY A 534 -7.80 0.33 -4.49
CA GLY A 534 -7.71 0.86 -3.13
C GLY A 534 -6.97 0.02 -2.09
N ILE A 535 -7.61 -0.20 -0.93
CA ILE A 535 -7.00 -0.82 0.26
C ILE A 535 -7.17 -2.34 0.15
N PRO A 536 -6.17 -3.13 -0.30
CA PRO A 536 -6.34 -4.56 -0.33
C PRO A 536 -6.45 -5.07 1.10
N GLY A 537 -7.53 -5.74 1.51
CA GLY A 537 -7.55 -6.56 2.73
C GLY A 537 -8.33 -6.04 3.93
N ILE A 538 -9.63 -5.77 3.75
CA ILE A 538 -10.62 -5.51 4.83
C ILE A 538 -11.82 -6.46 4.63
N ARG A 539 -11.55 -7.72 4.34
CA ARG A 539 -12.61 -8.69 4.05
C ARG A 539 -13.23 -9.20 5.35
N GLY A 540 -14.55 -9.16 5.42
CA GLY A 540 -15.36 -9.72 6.51
C GLY A 540 -16.01 -11.05 6.12
N VAL A 541 -16.54 -11.76 7.11
CA VAL A 541 -17.35 -12.96 6.90
C VAL A 541 -18.82 -12.55 6.75
N TYR A 542 -19.51 -13.07 5.75
CA TYR A 542 -20.97 -13.00 5.67
C TYR A 542 -21.55 -14.43 5.57
N GLU A 543 -22.36 -14.79 6.55
CA GLU A 543 -22.97 -16.14 6.66
C GLU A 543 -24.45 -16.15 6.24
N GLY A 544 -24.98 -14.99 5.84
CA GLY A 544 -26.37 -14.84 5.43
C GLY A 544 -26.65 -15.46 4.06
N ARG A 545 -27.93 -15.71 3.76
CA ARG A 545 -28.34 -16.02 2.37
C ARG A 545 -28.13 -14.79 1.49
N PRO A 546 -27.94 -14.96 0.16
CA PRO A 546 -28.01 -13.84 -0.77
C PRO A 546 -29.28 -13.04 -0.50
N PRO A 547 -29.17 -11.73 -0.20
CA PRO A 547 -30.33 -10.94 0.18
C PRO A 547 -31.34 -10.91 -0.96
N GLN A 548 -32.55 -11.41 -0.69
CA GLN A 548 -33.66 -11.28 -1.62
C GLN A 548 -34.22 -9.87 -1.52
N GLY A 549 -33.76 -8.96 -2.37
CA GLY A 549 -34.43 -7.67 -2.52
C GLY A 549 -35.83 -7.88 -3.12
N GLY A 550 -36.84 -7.17 -2.60
CA GLY A 550 -38.26 -7.25 -2.99
C GLY A 550 -38.60 -6.78 -4.42
N GLY A 551 -37.79 -7.16 -5.40
CA GLY A 551 -37.89 -6.86 -6.82
C GLY A 551 -36.80 -7.54 -7.67
N TRP A 552 -35.90 -8.33 -7.08
CA TRP A 552 -34.86 -9.07 -7.79
C TRP A 552 -35.42 -10.43 -8.21
N GLU A 553 -35.62 -10.62 -9.52
CA GLU A 553 -36.03 -11.91 -10.05
C GLU A 553 -34.80 -12.78 -10.28
N LEU A 554 -34.66 -13.86 -9.51
CA LEU A 554 -33.68 -14.91 -9.76
C LEU A 554 -34.06 -15.65 -11.05
N VAL A 555 -33.55 -15.17 -12.18
CA VAL A 555 -33.74 -15.87 -13.46
C VAL A 555 -32.84 -17.10 -13.48
N ARG A 556 -33.43 -18.29 -13.63
CA ARG A 556 -32.65 -19.51 -13.84
C ARG A 556 -31.87 -19.38 -15.14
N LEU A 557 -30.54 -19.38 -15.04
CA LEU A 557 -29.63 -19.53 -16.18
C LEU A 557 -30.08 -20.70 -17.07
N GLU A 558 -30.34 -20.42 -18.34
CA GLU A 558 -30.71 -21.44 -19.32
C GLU A 558 -29.63 -22.53 -19.40
N PRO A 559 -30.00 -23.81 -19.59
CA PRO A 559 -29.04 -24.91 -19.57
C PRO A 559 -27.82 -24.72 -20.49
N ARG A 560 -28.00 -24.13 -21.68
CA ARG A 560 -26.90 -23.86 -22.62
C ARG A 560 -25.79 -22.98 -22.05
N PHE A 561 -26.14 -21.98 -21.23
CA PHE A 561 -25.15 -21.11 -20.57
C PHE A 561 -24.51 -21.80 -19.37
N ARG A 562 -25.05 -22.91 -18.87
CA ARG A 562 -24.37 -23.69 -17.82
C ARG A 562 -23.30 -24.59 -18.41
N GLU A 563 -23.55 -25.12 -19.61
CA GLU A 563 -22.61 -25.99 -20.33
C GLU A 563 -21.39 -25.23 -20.85
N GLU A 564 -21.58 -24.00 -21.37
CA GLU A 564 -20.48 -23.12 -21.82
C GLU A 564 -19.57 -22.63 -20.68
N TYR A 565 -20.06 -22.62 -19.44
CA TYR A 565 -19.34 -22.07 -18.29
C TYR A 565 -18.81 -23.15 -17.32
N ALA A 566 -19.14 -24.43 -17.56
CA ALA A 566 -18.57 -25.57 -16.84
C ALA A 566 -17.28 -26.12 -17.48
N SER A 567 -16.90 -25.60 -18.65
CA SER A 567 -15.60 -25.79 -19.32
C SER A 567 -14.65 -24.65 -18.99
#